data_AF-A0A3S0RIC8-F1
#
_entry.id   AF-A0A3S0RIC8-F1
#
_cell.length_a   1.000
_cell.length_b   1.000
_cell.length_c   1.000
_cell.angle_alpha   90.00
_cell.angle_beta   90.00
_cell.angle_gamma   90.00
#
_symmetry.space_group_name_H-M   'P 1'
#
loop_
_entity.id
_entity.type
_entity.pdbx_description
1 polymer ?
#
loop_
_entity_poly.entity_id
_entity_poly.type
_entity_poly.pdbx_seq_one_letter_code
_entity_poly.pdbx_strand_id
1 'polypeptide(L)'
;MAVQIEVTPEQVAAAYPSAPAVTAEQIQQARDWAEPQLESAGILLAPDSRQERAARRAVMLYALHLASQFGGLAVRTDTKAQAGVIQERKKVGELEKDVKYASPGESASGFLATADGYLAEAWAALYAAGLPRPRLSAGASR
;
A
#
# COMPACT_ATOMS: atom_id res chain seq x y z
N MET A 1 12.82 12.80 21.33
CA MET A 1 13.31 11.72 20.45
C MET A 1 12.47 11.77 19.20
N ALA A 2 13.10 11.77 18.03
CA ALA A 2 12.37 11.70 16.76
C ALA A 2 11.61 10.37 16.68
N VAL A 3 10.38 10.42 16.15
CA VAL A 3 9.57 9.22 15.89
C VAL A 3 10.22 8.51 14.69
N GLN A 4 10.80 7.33 14.90
CA GLN A 4 11.38 6.53 13.81
C GLN A 4 10.54 5.27 13.60
N ILE A 5 9.97 5.12 12.41
CA ILE A 5 9.13 3.98 12.05
C ILE A 5 9.94 3.05 11.14
N GLU A 6 10.27 1.87 11.65
CA GLU A 6 10.99 0.86 10.87
C GLU A 6 10.02 -0.08 10.14
N VAL A 7 10.05 0.00 8.81
CA VAL A 7 9.31 -0.88 7.88
C VAL A 7 10.25 -1.30 6.74
N THR A 8 10.25 -2.58 6.36
CA THR A 8 11.01 -3.07 5.19
C THR A 8 10.11 -3.55 4.06
N PRO A 9 10.59 -3.61 2.81
CA PRO A 9 9.80 -4.14 1.68
C PRO A 9 9.25 -5.54 1.92
N GLU A 10 10.03 -6.40 2.58
CA GLU A 10 9.65 -7.78 2.88
C GLU A 10 8.48 -7.82 3.88
N GLN A 11 8.46 -6.91 4.86
CA GLN A 11 7.35 -6.79 5.80
C GLN A 11 6.06 -6.35 5.11
N VAL A 12 6.16 -5.44 4.13
CA VAL A 12 5.00 -5.03 3.31
C VAL A 12 4.48 -6.22 2.49
N ALA A 13 5.37 -6.94 1.82
CA ALA A 13 5.01 -8.11 1.01
C ALA A 13 4.40 -9.25 1.86
N ALA A 14 4.89 -9.46 3.08
CA ALA A 14 4.34 -10.43 4.02
C ALA A 14 2.93 -10.04 4.50
N ALA A 15 2.69 -8.75 4.76
CA ALA A 15 1.39 -8.25 5.22
C ALA A 15 0.35 -8.16 4.09
N TYR A 16 0.79 -7.84 2.87
CA TYR A 16 -0.07 -7.63 1.70
C TYR A 16 0.44 -8.41 0.47
N PRO A 17 0.31 -9.75 0.47
CA PRO A 17 0.91 -10.62 -0.55
C PRO A 17 0.30 -10.49 -1.96
N SER A 18 -0.87 -9.87 -2.08
CA SER A 18 -1.56 -9.64 -3.36
C SER A 18 -1.38 -8.22 -3.91
N ALA A 19 -0.68 -7.36 -3.17
CA ALA A 19 -0.46 -5.97 -3.50
C ALA A 19 0.81 -5.80 -4.38
N PRO A 20 0.98 -4.66 -5.07
CA PRO A 20 2.19 -4.41 -5.85
C PRO A 20 3.44 -4.39 -4.96
N ALA A 21 4.58 -4.76 -5.56
CA ALA A 21 5.85 -4.67 -4.86
C ALA A 21 6.24 -3.22 -4.58
N VAL A 22 6.83 -3.02 -3.41
CA VAL A 22 7.23 -1.71 -2.89
C VAL A 22 8.75 -1.63 -2.87
N THR A 23 9.31 -0.49 -3.29
CA THR A 23 10.76 -0.25 -3.22
C THR A 23 11.17 0.39 -1.88
N ALA A 24 12.44 0.27 -1.51
CA ALA A 24 12.98 0.94 -0.32
C ALA A 24 12.79 2.47 -0.37
N GLU A 25 12.85 3.06 -1.56
CA GLU A 25 12.62 4.49 -1.78
C GLU A 25 11.16 4.89 -1.49
N GLN A 26 10.19 4.09 -1.94
CA GLN A 26 8.76 4.33 -1.64
C GLN A 26 8.46 4.20 -0.14
N ILE A 27 9.17 3.30 0.55
CA ILE A 27 9.08 3.21 2.01
C ILE A 27 9.66 4.44 2.68
N GLN A 28 10.81 4.93 2.21
CA GLN A 28 11.40 6.16 2.76
C GLN A 28 10.45 7.34 2.57
N GLN A 29 9.89 7.51 1.37
CA GLN A 29 8.89 8.54 1.10
C GLN A 29 7.64 8.38 1.99
N ALA A 30 7.23 7.15 2.30
CA ALA A 30 6.13 6.89 3.21
C ALA A 30 6.45 7.23 4.67
N ARG A 31 7.70 7.07 5.10
CA ARG A 31 8.17 7.52 6.43
C ARG A 31 8.23 9.04 6.48
N ASP A 32 8.81 9.68 5.47
CA ASP A 32 8.89 11.14 5.34
C ASP A 32 7.51 11.79 5.31
N TRP A 33 6.48 11.06 4.87
CA TRP A 33 5.09 11.47 4.98
C TRP A 33 4.53 11.29 6.39
N ALA A 34 4.71 10.12 7.03
CA ALA A 34 4.06 9.78 8.30
C ALA A 34 4.72 10.41 9.54
N GLU A 35 6.05 10.39 9.62
CA GLU A 35 6.81 10.80 10.80
C GLU A 35 6.58 12.27 11.18
N PRO A 36 6.64 13.26 10.25
CA PRO A 36 6.39 14.65 10.58
C PRO A 36 4.98 14.92 11.11
N GLN A 37 3.99 14.14 10.67
CA GLN A 37 2.61 14.28 11.14
C GLN A 37 2.46 13.82 12.59
N LEU A 38 3.11 12.71 12.94
CA LEU A 38 3.10 12.20 14.32
C LEU A 38 3.93 13.09 15.23
N GLU A 39 5.08 13.58 14.75
CA GLU A 39 5.95 14.50 15.49
C GLU A 39 5.27 15.85 15.75
N SER A 40 4.64 16.45 14.73
CA SER A 40 3.89 17.70 14.90
C SER A 40 2.68 17.56 15.83
N ALA A 41 2.10 16.37 15.94
CA ALA A 41 1.06 16.05 16.90
C ALA A 41 1.58 15.72 18.31
N GLY A 42 2.90 15.71 18.53
CA GLY A 42 3.52 15.37 19.81
C GLY A 42 3.34 13.91 20.22
N ILE A 43 3.12 13.00 19.25
CA ILE A 43 2.88 11.58 19.51
C ILE A 43 4.22 10.87 19.70
N LEU A 44 4.38 10.22 20.85
CA LEU A 44 5.53 9.37 21.13
C LEU A 44 5.14 7.91 20.89
N LEU A 45 5.84 7.24 19.98
CA LEU A 45 5.64 5.82 19.72
C LEU A 45 6.47 5.00 20.71
N ALA A 46 5.80 4.38 21.69
CA ALA A 46 6.45 3.39 22.55
C ALA A 46 6.65 2.08 21.77
N PRO A 47 7.80 1.39 21.95
CA PRO A 47 8.04 0.08 21.35
C PRO A 47 6.93 -0.94 21.67
N ASP A 48 6.53 -1.74 20.68
CA ASP A 48 5.48 -2.75 20.70
C ASP A 48 4.07 -2.25 21.06
N SER A 49 3.90 -0.93 21.13
CA SER A 49 2.61 -0.33 21.44
C SER A 49 1.61 -0.52 20.30
N ARG A 50 0.32 -0.41 20.63
CA ARG A 50 -0.75 -0.38 19.62
C ARG A 50 -0.56 0.80 18.66
N GLN A 51 -0.07 1.93 19.16
CA GLN A 51 0.16 3.14 18.37
C GLN A 51 1.29 2.92 17.36
N GLU A 52 2.39 2.31 17.79
CA GLU A 52 3.50 1.99 16.90
C GLU A 52 3.07 1.00 15.80
N ARG A 53 2.34 -0.06 16.14
CA ARG A 53 1.80 -0.99 15.14
C ARG A 53 0.87 -0.30 14.15
N ALA A 54 0.05 0.65 14.61
CA ALA A 54 -0.81 1.44 13.74
C ALA A 54 0.01 2.38 12.83
N ALA A 55 1.07 3.01 13.36
CA ALA A 55 1.97 3.86 12.58
C ALA A 55 2.74 3.05 11.51
N ARG A 56 3.27 1.87 11.86
CA ARG A 56 3.88 0.93 10.90
C ARG A 56 2.89 0.55 9.79
N ARG A 57 1.64 0.23 10.16
CA ARG A 57 0.58 -0.08 9.19
C ARG A 57 0.28 1.10 8.27
N ALA A 58 0.27 2.32 8.78
CA ALA A 58 0.09 3.52 7.97
C ALA A 58 1.19 3.70 6.93
N VAL A 59 2.45 3.53 7.32
CA VAL A 59 3.61 3.58 6.41
C VAL A 59 3.50 2.51 5.33
N MET A 60 3.15 1.27 5.68
CA MET A 60 2.97 0.18 4.70
C MET A 60 1.88 0.52 3.67
N LEU A 61 0.73 1.03 4.13
CA LEU A 61 -0.41 1.36 3.26
C LEU A 61 -0.11 2.56 2.36
N TYR A 62 0.58 3.58 2.87
CA TYR A 62 0.98 4.71 2.05
C TYR A 62 2.05 4.32 1.02
N ALA A 63 2.98 3.44 1.37
CA ALA A 63 3.95 2.91 0.42
C ALA A 63 3.27 2.10 -0.71
N LEU A 64 2.21 1.34 -0.39
CA LEU A 64 1.36 0.67 -1.38
C LEU A 64 0.58 1.64 -2.26
N HIS A 65 0.11 2.76 -1.70
CA HIS A 65 -0.49 3.84 -2.47
C HIS A 65 0.50 4.41 -3.50
N LEU A 66 1.72 4.74 -3.09
CA LEU A 66 2.77 5.21 -4.00
C LEU A 66 3.07 4.18 -5.10
N ALA A 67 3.26 2.91 -4.71
CA ALA A 67 3.48 1.83 -5.68
C ALA A 67 2.32 1.68 -6.68
N SER A 68 1.08 1.90 -6.24
CA SER A 68 -0.12 1.81 -7.06
C SER A 68 -0.33 3.02 -7.98
N GLN A 69 0.11 4.22 -7.57
CA GLN A 69 0.06 5.43 -8.41
C GLN A 69 1.02 5.37 -9.60
N PHE A 70 2.21 4.82 -9.39
CA PHE A 70 3.21 4.62 -10.47
C PHE A 70 3.08 3.25 -11.16
N GLY A 71 2.12 2.42 -10.72
CA GLY A 71 1.93 1.01 -11.07
C GLY A 71 1.43 0.71 -12.49
N GLY A 72 1.28 1.71 -13.36
CA GLY A 72 1.14 1.48 -14.80
C GLY A 72 2.37 0.82 -15.45
N LEU A 73 3.51 0.77 -14.73
CA LEU A 73 4.80 0.24 -15.24
C LEU A 73 5.51 -0.72 -14.28
N ALA A 74 5.00 -0.95 -13.06
CA ALA A 74 5.64 -1.87 -12.12
C ALA A 74 5.08 -3.29 -12.31
N VAL A 75 5.87 -4.09 -13.02
CA VAL A 75 5.78 -5.55 -13.12
C VAL A 75 5.25 -6.13 -11.80
N ARG A 76 4.14 -6.87 -11.87
CA ARG A 76 3.78 -7.83 -10.84
C ARG A 76 4.97 -8.76 -10.67
N THR A 77 5.84 -8.47 -9.71
CA THR A 77 6.77 -9.47 -9.20
C THR A 77 5.91 -10.46 -8.44
N ASP A 78 5.40 -11.43 -9.21
CA ASP A 78 4.69 -12.59 -8.72
C ASP A 78 5.59 -13.30 -7.70
N THR A 79 5.50 -12.89 -6.44
CA THR A 79 6.18 -13.54 -5.32
C THR A 79 5.41 -14.80 -4.89
N LYS A 80 4.82 -15.49 -5.88
CA LYS A 80 4.22 -16.83 -5.85
C LYS A 80 4.33 -17.58 -7.20
N ALA A 81 5.13 -17.12 -8.15
CA ALA A 81 5.45 -17.88 -9.36
C ALA A 81 6.77 -18.67 -9.21
N GLN A 82 6.88 -19.45 -8.13
CA GLN A 82 7.89 -20.51 -8.05
C GLN A 82 7.25 -21.78 -7.51
N ALA A 83 6.54 -22.48 -8.40
CA ALA A 83 6.45 -23.95 -8.43
C ALA A 83 5.47 -24.36 -9.55
N GLY A 84 5.98 -24.58 -10.76
CA GLY A 84 5.28 -25.40 -11.76
C GLY A 84 4.42 -24.67 -12.79
N VAL A 85 5.02 -23.82 -13.61
CA VAL A 85 4.58 -23.69 -15.01
C VAL A 85 5.82 -23.79 -15.89
N ILE A 86 6.19 -25.03 -16.17
CA ILE A 86 7.02 -25.36 -17.32
C ILE A 86 6.24 -24.82 -18.52
N GLN A 87 6.85 -23.89 -19.25
CA GLN A 87 6.44 -23.56 -20.61
C GLN A 87 6.61 -24.82 -21.48
N GLU A 88 5.63 -25.71 -21.46
CA GLU A 88 5.41 -26.66 -22.53
C GLU A 88 4.21 -26.17 -23.33
N ARG A 89 4.49 -25.68 -24.54
CA ARG A 89 3.53 -25.62 -25.63
C ARG A 89 3.03 -27.06 -25.88
N LYS A 90 1.93 -27.44 -25.25
CA LYS A 90 1.13 -28.59 -25.69
C LYS A 90 -0.13 -28.07 -26.36
N LYS A 91 -0.15 -28.18 -27.69
CA LYS A 91 -1.38 -28.28 -28.47
C LYS A 91 -2.17 -29.47 -27.92
N VAL A 92 -3.24 -29.21 -27.19
CA VAL A 92 -4.37 -30.13 -27.02
C VAL A 92 -5.61 -29.26 -27.13
N GLY A 93 -6.55 -29.71 -27.97
CA GLY A 93 -7.63 -28.90 -28.53
C GLY A 93 -8.60 -28.30 -27.52
N GLU A 94 -9.33 -27.31 -28.03
CA GLU A 94 -10.60 -26.80 -27.49
C GLU A 94 -10.60 -26.50 -25.99
N LEU A 95 -10.11 -25.32 -25.66
CA LEU A 95 -10.77 -24.39 -24.74
C LEU A 95 -9.99 -23.08 -24.82
N GLU A 96 -10.41 -22.25 -25.75
CA GLU A 96 -10.14 -20.82 -25.74
C GLU A 96 -10.67 -20.27 -24.41
N LYS A 97 -9.80 -20.10 -23.42
CA LYS A 97 -10.04 -19.08 -22.41
C LYS A 97 -9.56 -17.79 -23.02
N ASP A 98 -10.51 -17.00 -23.51
CA ASP A 98 -10.36 -15.57 -23.67
C ASP A 98 -9.80 -15.00 -22.37
N VAL A 99 -8.48 -14.84 -22.33
CA VAL A 99 -7.84 -13.92 -21.40
C VAL A 99 -8.32 -12.57 -21.86
N LYS A 100 -9.41 -12.09 -21.26
CA LYS A 100 -9.78 -10.67 -21.32
C LYS A 100 -8.57 -9.91 -20.78
N TYR A 101 -7.72 -9.45 -21.69
CA TYR A 101 -6.82 -8.35 -21.41
C TYR A 101 -7.73 -7.19 -21.06
N ALA A 102 -7.87 -6.92 -19.76
CA ALA A 102 -8.52 -5.72 -19.26
C ALA A 102 -7.93 -4.57 -20.05
N SER A 103 -8.79 -3.82 -20.75
CA SER A 103 -8.32 -2.75 -21.62
C SER A 103 -7.39 -1.81 -20.83
N PRO A 104 -6.42 -1.14 -21.46
CA PRO A 104 -5.51 -0.23 -20.76
C PRO A 104 -6.24 0.82 -19.90
N GLY A 105 -7.46 1.20 -20.30
CA GLY A 105 -8.32 2.12 -19.54
C GLY A 105 -9.01 1.50 -18.32
N GLU A 106 -9.51 0.26 -18.42
CA GLU A 106 -10.16 -0.42 -17.28
C GLU A 106 -9.16 -0.83 -16.21
N SER A 107 -7.97 -1.29 -16.61
CA SER A 107 -6.89 -1.63 -15.67
C SER A 107 -6.42 -0.40 -14.89
N ALA A 108 -6.15 0.72 -15.59
CA ALA A 108 -5.72 1.96 -14.95
C ALA A 108 -6.77 2.52 -13.97
N SER A 109 -8.06 2.44 -14.31
CA SER A 109 -9.14 2.87 -13.39
C SER A 109 -9.23 2.01 -12.12
N GLY A 110 -9.01 0.70 -12.23
CA GLY A 110 -8.96 -0.21 -11.07
C GLY A 110 -7.75 0.08 -10.17
N PHE A 111 -6.59 0.38 -10.76
CA PHE A 111 -5.39 0.73 -9.99
C PHE A 111 -5.52 2.06 -9.24
N LEU A 112 -6.12 3.08 -9.86
CA LEU A 112 -6.39 4.36 -9.22
C LEU A 112 -7.39 4.21 -8.05
N ALA A 113 -8.46 3.44 -8.25
CA ALA A 113 -9.41 3.14 -7.18
C ALA A 113 -8.74 2.37 -6.02
N THR A 114 -7.79 1.46 -6.30
CA THR A 114 -7.02 0.80 -5.24
C THR A 114 -6.00 1.73 -4.57
N ALA A 115 -5.38 2.65 -5.32
CA ALA A 115 -4.44 3.61 -4.76
C ALA A 115 -5.13 4.55 -3.77
N ASP A 116 -6.30 5.08 -4.13
CA ASP A 116 -7.09 5.94 -3.23
C ASP A 116 -7.59 5.17 -2.00
N GLY A 117 -7.96 3.90 -2.19
CA GLY A 117 -8.29 2.99 -1.08
C GLY A 117 -7.14 2.85 -0.08
N TYR A 118 -5.92 2.59 -0.58
CA TYR A 118 -4.73 2.50 0.28
C TYR A 118 -4.42 3.81 1.01
N LEU A 119 -4.60 4.96 0.35
CA LEU A 119 -4.42 6.26 1.00
C LEU A 119 -5.44 6.49 2.12
N ALA A 120 -6.71 6.17 1.88
CA ALA A 120 -7.76 6.30 2.89
C ALA A 120 -7.50 5.39 4.10
N GLU A 121 -7.07 4.14 3.88
CA GLU A 121 -6.69 3.23 4.95
C GLU A 121 -5.42 3.70 5.68
N ALA A 122 -4.44 4.28 4.97
CA ALA A 122 -3.23 4.83 5.58
C ALA A 122 -3.56 5.96 6.56
N TRP A 123 -4.44 6.89 6.16
CA TRP A 123 -4.95 7.94 7.04
C TRP A 123 -5.70 7.36 8.25
N ALA A 124 -6.56 6.36 8.03
CA ALA A 124 -7.27 5.68 9.11
C ALA A 124 -6.30 5.05 10.13
N ALA A 125 -5.19 4.48 9.65
CA ALA A 125 -4.14 3.92 10.49
C ALA A 125 -3.34 5.01 11.25
N LEU A 126 -3.05 6.17 10.64
CA LEU A 126 -2.45 7.30 11.36
C LEU A 126 -3.38 7.83 12.47
N TYR A 127 -4.67 7.93 12.22
CA TYR A 127 -5.64 8.30 13.26
C TYR A 127 -5.67 7.26 14.39
N ALA A 128 -5.55 5.97 14.07
CA ALA A 128 -5.43 4.92 15.07
C ALA A 128 -4.10 4.94 15.85
N ALA A 129 -3.04 5.50 15.25
CA ALA A 129 -1.76 5.77 15.93
C ALA A 129 -1.83 6.94 16.90
N GLY A 130 -2.89 7.76 16.84
CA GLY A 130 -3.14 8.87 17.76
C GLY A 130 -3.23 10.23 17.07
N LEU A 131 -3.08 10.30 15.74
CA LEU A 131 -3.20 11.55 15.01
C LEU A 131 -4.62 12.13 15.22
N PRO A 132 -4.78 13.41 15.61
CA PRO A 132 -6.10 13.99 15.77
C PRO A 132 -6.81 14.03 14.42
N ARG A 133 -8.05 13.53 14.38
CA ARG A 133 -8.88 13.63 13.19
C ARG A 133 -9.23 15.10 12.93
N PRO A 134 -9.18 15.58 11.67
CA PRO A 134 -9.72 16.87 11.33
C PRO A 134 -11.20 16.87 11.72
N ARG A 135 -11.55 17.72 12.68
CA ARG A 135 -12.95 17.93 13.05
C ARG A 135 -13.56 18.72 11.90
N LEU A 136 -14.33 18.05 11.05
CA LEU A 136 -15.29 18.74 10.21
C LEU A 136 -16.21 19.48 11.18
N SER A 137 -16.15 20.81 11.19
CA SER A 137 -17.08 21.58 11.99
C SER A 137 -18.50 21.21 11.56
N ALA A 138 -19.33 20.80 12.51
CA ALA A 138 -20.75 20.61 12.28
C ALA A 138 -21.30 21.96 11.77
N GLY A 139 -21.61 22.04 10.47
CA GLY A 139 -21.99 23.29 9.80
C GLY A 139 -21.18 23.64 8.55
N ALA A 140 -20.12 22.89 8.18
CA ALA A 140 -19.40 23.07 6.91
C ALA A 140 -20.16 22.52 5.68
N SER A 141 -21.49 22.56 5.70
CA SER A 141 -22.31 22.40 4.50
C SER A 141 -22.27 23.73 3.74
N ARG A 142 -21.56 23.74 2.61
CA ARG A 142 -21.85 24.68 1.53
C ARG A 142 -22.36 23.88 0.35
#